data_AF-A0AB39L165-F1
#
_entry.id   AF-A0AB39L165-F1
#
_cell.length_a   1.000
_cell.length_b   1.000
_cell.length_c   1.000
_cell.angle_alpha   90.00
_cell.angle_beta   90.00
_cell.angle_gamma   90.00
#
_symmetry.space_group_name_H-M   'P 1'
#
loop_
_entity.id
_entity.type
_entity.pdbx_description
1 polymer ?
#
loop_
_entity_poly.entity_id
_entity_poly.type
_entity_poly.pdbx_seq_one_letter_code
_entity_poly.pdbx_strand_id
1 'polypeptide(L)'
;MTAILKTSSGHLIVTEGAARLLWSRRADGSWRLARIWPDRQEKQDILRHLDDGGCLLVLLDATPTVLTAFPDELDDVALVRGDRADESLVDIAVPFLDWLPERYRQEARRFQAIAEARSAEAPAVLQAPLAVSPESASYPTVRFAVRSRAYSGHTPEQLAELADHVFGGQTDDADPRAAHWLTRLMPLPWERTARSLLGTRSIVGGSRV
;
A
#
# COMPACT_ATOMS: atom_id res chain seq x y z
N MET A 1 15.84 -5.01 6.11
CA MET A 1 15.31 -4.25 4.95
C MET A 1 14.81 -2.92 5.50
N THR A 2 15.19 -1.78 4.92
CA THR A 2 14.76 -0.46 5.41
C THR A 2 13.33 -0.20 4.98
N ALA A 3 12.48 0.32 5.88
CA ALA A 3 11.07 0.61 5.61
C ALA A 3 10.88 1.70 4.55
N ILE A 4 11.86 2.58 4.38
CA ILE A 4 11.82 3.73 3.48
C ILE A 4 13.10 3.80 2.62
N LEU A 5 12.93 4.15 1.36
CA LEU A 5 13.98 4.44 0.39
C LEU A 5 13.66 5.78 -0.29
N LYS A 6 14.69 6.58 -0.58
CA LYS A 6 14.56 7.82 -1.34
C LYS A 6 15.33 7.69 -2.65
N THR A 7 14.68 7.99 -3.78
CA THR A 7 15.32 7.96 -5.10
C THR A 7 16.17 9.22 -5.33
N SER A 8 17.07 9.18 -6.32
CA SER A 8 17.81 10.37 -6.76
C SER A 8 16.90 11.48 -7.26
N SER A 9 15.75 11.13 -7.83
CA SER A 9 14.69 12.04 -8.29
C SER A 9 13.85 12.60 -7.14
N GLY A 10 14.13 12.18 -5.90
CA GLY A 10 13.46 12.67 -4.71
C GLY A 10 12.16 11.94 -4.37
N HIS A 11 11.78 10.89 -5.09
CA HIS A 11 10.60 10.09 -4.76
C HIS A 11 10.85 9.26 -3.50
N LEU A 12 9.79 9.08 -2.69
CA LEU A 12 9.83 8.18 -1.54
C LEU A 12 9.23 6.83 -1.92
N ILE A 13 9.86 5.76 -1.47
CA ILE A 13 9.35 4.40 -1.57
C ILE A 13 9.24 3.86 -0.15
N VAL A 14 8.05 3.43 0.24
CA VAL A 14 7.78 2.92 1.59
C VAL A 14 7.26 1.49 1.49
N THR A 15 7.84 0.57 2.27
CA THR A 15 7.33 -0.79 2.40
C THR A 15 6.44 -0.91 3.63
N GLU A 16 5.17 -1.23 3.42
CA GLU A 16 4.18 -1.47 4.47
C GLU A 16 4.25 -2.91 4.98
N GLY A 17 3.88 -3.14 6.24
CA GLY A 17 3.91 -4.46 6.88
C GLY A 17 5.14 -4.69 7.74
N ALA A 18 5.70 -5.90 7.72
CA ALA A 18 6.79 -6.32 8.61
C ALA A 18 8.07 -5.47 8.48
N ALA A 19 8.31 -4.87 7.31
CA ALA A 19 9.45 -3.96 7.11
C ALA A 19 9.42 -2.74 8.03
N ARG A 20 8.26 -2.40 8.60
CA ARG A 20 8.08 -1.32 9.58
C ARG A 20 8.60 -1.68 10.97
N LEU A 21 8.83 -2.96 11.26
CA LEU A 21 9.33 -3.40 12.55
C LEU A 21 10.85 -3.21 12.59
N LEU A 22 11.30 -2.31 13.45
CA LEU A 22 12.71 -1.99 13.60
C LEU A 22 13.28 -2.77 14.78
N TRP A 23 14.24 -3.65 14.47
CA TRP A 23 14.92 -4.50 15.42
C TRP A 23 16.26 -3.88 15.81
N SER A 24 16.62 -3.97 17.08
CA SER A 24 17.92 -3.58 17.61
C SER A 24 18.63 -4.77 18.23
N ARG A 25 19.96 -4.75 18.22
CA ARG A 25 20.78 -5.79 18.84
C ARG A 25 21.23 -5.35 20.23
N ARG A 26 20.99 -6.19 21.23
CA ARG A 26 21.41 -5.99 22.62
C ARG A 26 22.90 -6.28 22.81
N ALA A 27 23.43 -5.86 23.96
CA ALA A 27 24.82 -6.10 24.36
C ALA A 27 25.15 -7.60 24.52
N ASP A 28 24.16 -8.42 24.88
CA ASP A 28 24.27 -9.89 24.97
C ASP A 28 24.18 -10.58 23.60
N GLY A 29 24.02 -9.81 22.52
CA GLY A 29 23.93 -10.30 21.15
C GLY A 29 22.53 -10.71 20.70
N SER A 30 21.52 -10.71 21.58
CA SER A 30 20.12 -10.99 21.24
C SER A 30 19.46 -9.84 20.47
N TRP A 31 18.40 -10.15 19.71
CA TRP A 31 17.59 -9.16 19.00
C TRP A 31 16.37 -8.76 19.81
N ARG A 32 15.96 -7.50 19.69
CA ARG A 32 14.78 -6.95 20.35
C ARG A 32 14.02 -6.06 19.37
N LEU A 33 12.69 -6.13 19.39
CA LEU A 33 11.87 -5.15 18.70
C LEU A 33 11.99 -3.80 19.41
N ALA A 34 12.61 -2.84 18.74
CA ALA A 34 12.87 -1.51 19.28
C ALA A 34 11.68 -0.57 19.10
N ARG A 35 11.10 -0.54 17.89
CA ARG A 35 9.94 0.30 17.56
C ARG A 35 9.25 -0.14 16.28
N ILE A 36 8.06 0.43 16.05
CA ILE A 36 7.37 0.39 14.77
C ILE A 36 7.60 1.73 14.07
N TRP A 37 8.10 1.69 12.84
CA TRP A 37 8.21 2.83 11.94
C TRP A 37 6.85 3.14 11.28
N PRO A 38 6.53 4.40 10.93
CA PRO A 38 7.24 5.60 11.33
C PRO A 38 6.84 6.03 12.74
N ASP A 39 7.75 6.71 13.43
CA ASP A 39 7.41 7.48 14.62
C ASP A 39 6.67 8.78 14.26
N ARG A 40 6.37 9.61 15.27
CA ARG A 40 5.64 10.86 15.08
C ARG A 40 6.36 11.83 14.15
N GLN A 41 7.69 11.95 14.26
CA GLN A 41 8.47 12.89 13.47
C GLN A 41 8.59 12.39 12.03
N GLU A 42 8.93 11.12 11.85
CA GLU A 42 9.03 10.49 10.54
C GLU A 42 7.69 10.55 9.79
N LYS A 43 6.57 10.35 10.50
CA LYS A 43 5.22 10.54 9.94
C LYS A 43 5.01 11.98 9.46
N GLN A 44 5.38 12.98 10.26
CA GLN A 44 5.24 14.39 9.87
C GLN A 44 6.09 14.74 8.66
N ASP A 45 7.29 14.17 8.54
CA ASP A 45 8.18 14.43 7.40
C ASP A 45 7.65 13.80 6.11
N ILE A 46 7.03 12.62 6.17
CA ILE A 46 6.33 12.02 5.02
C ILE A 46 5.14 12.88 4.60
N LEU A 47 4.34 13.35 5.55
CA LEU A 47 3.18 14.19 5.25
C LEU A 47 3.61 15.52 4.63
N ARG A 48 4.68 16.14 5.15
CA ARG A 48 5.24 17.36 4.58
C ARG A 48 5.74 17.14 3.16
N HIS A 49 6.45 16.03 2.91
CA HIS A 49 6.88 15.66 1.55
C HIS A 49 5.69 15.58 0.58
N LEU A 50 4.56 15.00 1.01
CA LEU A 50 3.35 14.95 0.17
C LEU A 50 2.71 16.33 -0.02
N ASP A 51 2.67 17.16 1.02
CA ASP A 51 2.12 18.51 0.96
C ASP A 51 2.97 19.43 0.05
N ASP A 52 4.27 19.19 -0.02
CA ASP A 52 5.22 19.86 -0.91
C ASP A 52 5.14 19.34 -2.37
N GLY A 53 4.21 18.44 -2.68
CA GLY A 53 4.02 17.85 -4.01
C GLY A 53 4.95 16.67 -4.32
N GLY A 54 5.71 16.20 -3.33
CA GLY A 54 6.57 15.04 -3.45
C GLY A 54 5.79 13.75 -3.70
N CYS A 55 6.37 12.86 -4.51
CA CYS A 55 5.75 11.58 -4.86
C CYS A 55 6.14 10.46 -3.89
N LEU A 56 5.19 9.54 -3.67
CA LEU A 56 5.30 8.41 -2.74
C LEU A 56 4.75 7.13 -3.39
N LEU A 57 5.61 6.13 -3.53
CA LEU A 57 5.23 4.76 -3.87
C LEU A 57 5.16 3.92 -2.59
N VAL A 58 4.01 3.32 -2.31
CA VAL A 58 3.81 2.44 -1.15
C VAL A 58 3.72 0.99 -1.61
N LEU A 59 4.70 0.18 -1.21
CA LEU A 59 4.73 -1.25 -1.44
C LEU A 59 3.94 -1.95 -0.33
N LEU A 60 2.77 -2.47 -0.67
CA LEU A 60 1.89 -3.22 0.20
C LEU A 60 2.31 -4.69 0.19
N ASP A 61 2.56 -5.23 1.37
CA ASP A 61 2.73 -6.67 1.53
C ASP A 61 1.35 -7.38 1.54
N ALA A 62 1.27 -8.55 0.91
CA ALA A 62 0.02 -9.24 0.60
C ALA A 62 -0.64 -9.93 1.82
N THR A 63 -0.17 -9.63 3.03
CA THR A 63 -0.68 -10.20 4.28
C THR A 63 -0.63 -9.17 5.40
N PRO A 64 -1.71 -9.05 6.21
CA PRO A 64 -1.65 -8.35 7.49
C PRO A 64 -0.49 -8.92 8.30
N THR A 65 0.44 -8.06 8.72
CA THR A 65 1.59 -8.49 9.53
C THR A 65 1.15 -8.56 10.99
N VAL A 66 0.74 -9.76 11.41
CA VAL A 66 0.78 -10.18 12.81
C VAL A 66 2.06 -10.97 12.98
N LEU A 67 2.94 -10.51 13.88
CA LEU A 67 4.10 -11.29 14.29
C LEU A 67 3.90 -11.81 15.70
N THR A 68 4.34 -13.04 15.93
CA THR A 68 4.38 -13.63 17.27
C THR A 68 5.81 -13.51 17.80
N ALA A 69 5.96 -12.99 19.02
CA ALA A 69 7.26 -12.81 19.69
C ALA A 69 7.18 -13.23 21.16
N PHE A 70 8.33 -13.46 21.80
CA PHE A 70 8.40 -13.62 23.25
C PHE A 70 8.30 -12.26 23.94
N PRO A 71 7.67 -12.17 25.13
CA PRO A 71 7.59 -10.91 25.88
C PRO A 71 8.96 -10.24 26.11
N ASP A 72 10.01 -11.05 26.36
CA ASP A 72 11.38 -10.57 26.58
C ASP A 72 12.04 -9.99 25.32
N GLU A 73 11.44 -10.17 24.14
CA GLU A 73 11.90 -9.59 22.87
C GLU A 73 11.32 -8.18 22.63
N LEU A 74 10.46 -7.66 23.52
CA LEU A 74 9.78 -6.36 23.34
C LEU A 74 10.38 -5.26 24.22
N ASP A 75 10.73 -4.10 23.62
CA ASP A 75 11.06 -2.86 24.35
C ASP A 75 9.86 -2.28 25.09
N ASP A 76 8.73 -2.25 24.40
CA ASP A 76 7.54 -1.55 24.84
C ASP A 76 6.31 -2.43 24.63
N VAL A 77 5.60 -2.71 25.72
CA VAL A 77 4.35 -3.46 25.73
C VAL A 77 3.24 -2.69 24.99
N ALA A 78 3.37 -1.37 24.80
CA ALA A 78 2.42 -0.56 24.03
C ALA A 78 2.38 -0.91 22.53
N LEU A 79 3.38 -1.65 22.03
CA LEU A 79 3.40 -2.18 20.66
C LEU A 79 2.56 -3.45 20.51
N VAL A 80 2.15 -4.07 21.62
CA VAL A 80 1.28 -5.26 21.63
C VAL A 80 -0.13 -4.81 21.30
N ARG A 81 -0.64 -5.24 20.15
CA ARG A 81 -2.03 -5.10 19.75
C ARG A 81 -2.54 -6.47 19.32
N GLY A 82 -2.94 -7.28 20.29
CA GLY A 82 -3.41 -8.64 20.05
C GLY A 82 -3.87 -9.32 21.33
N ASP A 83 -4.73 -10.33 21.20
CA ASP A 83 -5.02 -11.25 22.28
C ASP A 83 -3.76 -12.06 22.60
N ARG A 84 -3.50 -12.36 23.87
CA ARG A 84 -2.44 -13.30 24.24
C ARG A 84 -2.80 -14.67 23.66
N ALA A 85 -2.07 -15.09 22.63
CA ALA A 85 -2.24 -16.40 22.02
C ALA A 85 -1.86 -17.53 23.00
N ASP A 86 -0.94 -17.26 23.93
CA ASP A 86 -0.51 -18.14 25.03
C ASP A 86 0.14 -17.27 26.14
N GLU A 87 0.28 -17.77 27.37
CA GLU A 87 0.97 -17.05 28.45
C GLU A 87 2.46 -16.75 28.12
N SER A 88 3.01 -17.47 27.13
CA SER A 88 4.41 -17.43 26.71
C SER A 88 4.69 -16.56 25.48
N LEU A 89 3.67 -16.19 24.71
CA LEU A 89 3.81 -15.54 23.40
C LEU A 89 2.83 -14.37 23.23
N VAL A 90 3.29 -13.33 22.56
CA VAL A 90 2.51 -12.11 22.30
C VAL A 90 2.44 -11.81 20.81
N ASP A 91 1.23 -11.49 20.35
CA ASP A 91 0.97 -11.09 18.97
C ASP A 91 1.10 -9.57 18.81
N ILE A 92 1.86 -9.17 17.81
CA ILE A 92 2.18 -7.80 17.45
C ILE A 92 1.52 -7.51 16.12
N ALA A 93 0.39 -6.77 16.15
CA ALA A 93 -0.24 -6.30 14.94
C ALA A 93 0.38 -4.97 14.49
N VAL A 94 0.92 -4.93 13.27
CA VAL A 94 1.34 -3.69 12.61
C VAL A 94 0.10 -2.98 12.06
N PRO A 95 -0.28 -1.77 12.54
CA PRO A 95 -1.48 -1.11 12.08
C PRO A 95 -1.35 -0.66 10.62
N PHE A 96 -2.21 -1.17 9.74
CA PHE A 96 -2.12 -0.92 8.30
C PHE A 96 -2.20 0.57 7.92
N LEU A 97 -1.09 1.09 7.38
CA LEU A 97 -0.94 2.45 6.86
C LEU A 97 -1.42 3.57 7.82
N ASP A 98 -1.37 3.34 9.12
CA ASP A 98 -1.83 4.30 10.15
C ASP A 98 -1.06 5.63 10.17
N TRP A 99 0.06 5.68 9.45
CA TRP A 99 0.85 6.86 9.18
C TRP A 99 0.31 7.72 8.03
N LEU A 100 -0.59 7.20 7.18
CA LEU A 100 -1.26 7.97 6.13
C LEU A 100 -2.66 8.46 6.53
N PRO A 101 -3.13 9.58 5.94
CA PRO A 101 -4.52 10.01 6.05
C PRO A 101 -5.50 8.91 5.62
N GLU A 102 -6.66 8.83 6.28
CA GLU A 102 -7.65 7.75 6.10
C GLU A 102 -8.00 7.48 4.64
N ARG A 103 -8.13 8.55 3.84
CA ARG A 103 -8.45 8.44 2.40
C ARG A 103 -7.47 7.58 1.61
N TYR A 104 -6.17 7.68 1.89
CA TYR A 104 -5.15 6.86 1.23
C TYR A 104 -5.21 5.42 1.72
N ARG A 105 -5.52 5.19 3.00
CA ARG A 105 -5.68 3.85 3.56
C ARG A 105 -6.84 3.11 2.91
N GLN A 106 -7.95 3.79 2.69
CA GLN A 106 -9.12 3.20 2.01
C GLN A 106 -8.79 2.83 0.56
N GLU A 107 -8.10 3.72 -0.16
CA GLU A 107 -7.68 3.45 -1.54
C GLU A 107 -6.68 2.29 -1.61
N ALA A 108 -5.71 2.24 -0.71
CA ALA A 108 -4.76 1.14 -0.61
C ALA A 108 -5.46 -0.20 -0.37
N ARG A 109 -6.40 -0.26 0.59
CA ARG A 109 -7.19 -1.48 0.87
C ARG A 109 -7.98 -1.92 -0.36
N ARG A 110 -8.62 -0.98 -1.05
CA ARG A 110 -9.38 -1.26 -2.27
C ARG A 110 -8.47 -1.82 -3.36
N PHE A 111 -7.35 -1.16 -3.62
CA PHE A 111 -6.38 -1.61 -4.62
C PHE A 111 -5.81 -3.00 -4.28
N GLN A 112 -5.42 -3.21 -3.02
CA GLN A 112 -4.92 -4.49 -2.54
C GLN A 112 -5.93 -5.62 -2.75
N ALA A 113 -7.19 -5.43 -2.35
CA ALA A 113 -8.23 -6.44 -2.55
C ALA A 113 -8.43 -6.78 -4.04
N ILE A 114 -8.37 -5.78 -4.94
CA ILE A 114 -8.46 -5.99 -6.39
C ILE A 114 -7.25 -6.78 -6.91
N ALA A 115 -6.04 -6.42 -6.48
CA ALA A 115 -4.80 -7.08 -6.88
C ALA A 115 -4.75 -8.54 -6.39
N GLU A 116 -5.18 -8.79 -5.16
CA GLU A 116 -5.26 -10.13 -4.57
C GLU A 116 -6.29 -11.00 -5.30
N ALA A 117 -7.49 -10.49 -5.59
CA ALA A 117 -8.51 -11.22 -6.34
C ALA A 117 -8.02 -11.62 -7.73
N ARG A 118 -7.39 -10.70 -8.46
CA ARG A 118 -6.79 -10.97 -9.77
C ARG A 118 -5.68 -12.02 -9.70
N SER A 119 -4.85 -11.94 -8.66
CA SER A 119 -3.76 -12.89 -8.48
C SER A 119 -4.28 -14.29 -8.16
N ALA A 120 -5.36 -14.40 -7.38
CA ALA A 120 -5.99 -15.68 -7.04
C ALA A 120 -6.62 -16.39 -8.26
N GLU A 121 -7.08 -15.65 -9.26
CA GLU A 121 -7.65 -16.19 -10.50
C GLU A 121 -6.58 -16.60 -11.53
N ALA A 122 -5.35 -16.06 -11.42
CA ALA A 122 -4.28 -16.30 -12.38
C ALA A 122 -3.35 -17.46 -11.95
N PRO A 123 -3.02 -18.40 -12.84
CA PRO A 123 -1.93 -19.35 -12.60
C PRO A 123 -0.63 -18.63 -12.23
N ALA A 124 0.15 -19.18 -11.29
CA ALA A 124 1.34 -18.53 -10.74
C ALA A 124 2.33 -18.03 -11.81
N VAL A 125 2.49 -18.76 -12.92
CA VAL A 125 3.38 -18.40 -14.05
C VAL A 125 2.92 -17.15 -14.82
N LEU A 126 1.63 -16.79 -14.73
CA LEU A 126 1.04 -15.62 -15.38
C LEU A 126 0.88 -14.43 -14.41
N GLN A 127 1.20 -14.62 -13.12
CA GLN A 127 1.11 -13.53 -12.16
C GLN A 127 2.24 -12.53 -12.38
N ALA A 128 1.89 -11.26 -12.54
CA ALA A 128 2.87 -10.19 -12.57
C ALA A 128 3.64 -10.15 -11.24
N PRO A 129 4.97 -9.99 -11.25
CA PRO A 129 5.77 -9.88 -10.03
C PRO A 129 5.31 -8.75 -9.09
N LEU A 130 4.81 -7.67 -9.70
CA LEU A 130 4.35 -6.48 -9.02
C LEU A 130 3.15 -5.89 -9.77
N ALA A 131 2.07 -5.59 -9.05
CA ALA A 131 0.93 -4.86 -9.55
C ALA A 131 0.98 -3.43 -9.00
N VAL A 132 0.92 -2.41 -9.87
CA VAL A 132 0.93 -0.99 -9.46
C VAL A 132 -0.47 -0.40 -9.66
N SER A 133 -0.90 0.44 -8.72
CA SER A 133 -2.18 1.13 -8.79
C SER A 133 -2.21 2.07 -10.00
N PRO A 134 -3.34 2.16 -10.71
CA PRO A 134 -3.49 3.13 -11.78
C PRO A 134 -3.34 4.56 -11.24
N GLU A 135 -3.12 5.50 -12.15
CA GLU A 135 -3.16 6.92 -11.82
C GLU A 135 -4.54 7.33 -11.31
N SER A 136 -4.54 8.13 -10.23
CA SER A 136 -5.74 8.69 -9.66
C SER A 136 -5.66 10.21 -9.72
N ALA A 137 -6.67 10.83 -10.35
CA ALA A 137 -6.82 12.29 -10.35
C ALA A 137 -6.96 12.86 -8.93
N SER A 138 -7.48 12.08 -7.99
CA SER A 138 -7.62 12.48 -6.59
C SER A 138 -6.31 12.42 -5.82
N TYR A 139 -5.35 11.59 -6.26
CA TYR A 139 -4.10 11.30 -5.56
C TYR A 139 -2.94 11.15 -6.55
N PRO A 140 -2.58 12.21 -7.31
CA PRO A 140 -1.59 12.10 -8.37
C PRO A 140 -0.19 11.73 -7.85
N THR A 141 0.14 12.11 -6.61
CA THR A 141 1.47 11.93 -6.00
C THR A 141 1.62 10.63 -5.19
N VAL A 142 0.55 9.88 -4.96
CA VAL A 142 0.60 8.62 -4.19
C VAL A 142 0.20 7.45 -5.07
N ARG A 143 1.03 6.41 -5.07
CA ARG A 143 0.78 5.16 -5.77
C ARG A 143 1.00 3.99 -4.83
N PHE A 144 0.25 2.92 -5.05
CA PHE A 144 0.37 1.68 -4.31
C PHE A 144 0.91 0.59 -5.23
N ALA A 145 1.68 -0.34 -4.69
CA ALA A 145 2.13 -1.51 -5.42
C ALA A 145 2.01 -2.75 -4.54
N VAL A 146 1.53 -3.85 -5.09
CA VAL A 146 1.35 -5.14 -4.39
C VAL A 146 2.30 -6.15 -5.02
N ARG A 147 3.10 -6.83 -4.21
CA ARG A 147 4.01 -7.90 -4.66
C ARG A 147 3.23 -9.19 -4.84
N SER A 148 3.52 -9.93 -5.91
CA SER A 148 3.05 -11.31 -6.03
C SER A 148 3.81 -12.20 -5.05
N ARG A 149 3.10 -13.14 -4.43
CA ARG A 149 3.70 -14.15 -3.54
C ARG A 149 4.72 -15.05 -4.27
N ALA A 150 4.61 -15.16 -5.60
CA ALA A 150 5.53 -15.95 -6.42
C ALA A 150 6.89 -15.25 -6.64
N TYR A 151 7.03 -13.96 -6.29
CA TYR A 151 8.24 -13.20 -6.53
C TYR A 151 8.58 -12.24 -5.38
N SER A 152 9.69 -12.48 -4.69
CA SER A 152 10.11 -11.71 -3.51
C SER A 152 11.31 -10.77 -3.75
N GLY A 153 11.85 -10.70 -4.98
CA GLY A 153 13.23 -10.28 -5.23
C GLY A 153 13.46 -8.92 -5.89
N HIS A 154 12.77 -7.85 -5.49
CA HIS A 154 13.10 -6.52 -6.02
C HIS A 154 14.27 -5.88 -5.26
N THR A 155 15.32 -5.47 -5.98
CA THR A 155 16.40 -4.69 -5.39
C THR A 155 15.98 -3.23 -5.16
N PRO A 156 16.63 -2.49 -4.25
CA PRO A 156 16.38 -1.06 -4.07
C PRO A 156 16.47 -0.25 -5.36
N GLU A 157 17.42 -0.59 -6.24
CA GLU A 157 17.64 0.09 -7.52
C GLU A 157 16.45 -0.13 -8.46
N GLN A 158 15.95 -1.36 -8.58
CA GLN A 158 14.77 -1.67 -9.39
C GLN A 158 13.50 -0.96 -8.88
N LEU A 159 13.37 -0.81 -7.55
CA LEU A 159 12.26 -0.07 -6.95
C LEU A 159 12.39 1.44 -7.22
N ALA A 160 13.62 1.97 -7.23
CA ALA A 160 13.88 3.36 -7.59
C ALA A 160 13.53 3.63 -9.06
N GLU A 161 14.00 2.79 -9.99
CA GLU A 161 13.65 2.87 -11.41
C GLU A 161 12.14 2.79 -11.63
N LEU A 162 11.45 1.91 -10.90
CA LEU A 162 9.99 1.82 -10.95
C LEU A 162 9.32 3.12 -10.49
N ALA A 163 9.76 3.69 -9.36
CA ALA A 163 9.18 4.94 -8.86
C ALA A 163 9.40 6.07 -9.88
N ASP A 164 10.60 6.20 -10.41
CA ASP A 164 10.92 7.18 -11.44
C ASP A 164 10.08 6.97 -12.72
N HIS A 165 9.81 5.73 -13.11
CA HIS A 165 8.92 5.43 -14.24
C HIS A 165 7.46 5.80 -13.98
N VAL A 166 6.93 5.43 -12.80
CA VAL A 166 5.53 5.64 -12.43
C VAL A 166 5.19 7.11 -12.25
N PHE A 167 6.16 7.93 -11.80
CA PHE A 167 5.98 9.37 -11.59
C PHE A 167 6.59 10.23 -12.71
N GLY A 168 7.49 9.70 -13.52
CA GLY A 168 8.21 10.44 -14.58
C GLY A 168 7.34 10.93 -15.74
N GLY A 169 6.09 10.46 -15.85
CA GLY A 169 5.11 11.02 -16.80
C GLY A 169 4.54 12.39 -16.40
N GLN A 170 4.91 12.93 -15.23
CA GLN A 170 4.39 14.22 -14.73
C GLN A 170 5.21 15.45 -15.17
N THR A 171 6.31 15.27 -15.90
CA THR A 171 7.06 16.36 -16.54
C THR A 171 6.51 16.68 -17.93
N ASP A 172 5.60 17.64 -17.98
CA ASP A 172 5.38 18.67 -19.01
C ASP A 172 5.20 18.33 -20.52
N ASP A 173 5.00 17.06 -20.90
CA ASP A 173 4.47 16.75 -22.23
C ASP A 173 3.69 15.42 -22.19
N ALA A 174 2.38 15.51 -21.95
CA ALA A 174 1.50 14.36 -21.93
C ALA A 174 1.38 13.80 -23.37
N ASP A 175 2.25 12.87 -23.76
CA ASP A 175 2.01 11.99 -24.90
C ASP A 175 0.84 11.04 -24.53
N PRO A 176 -0.35 11.17 -25.13
CA PRO A 176 -1.50 10.32 -24.84
C PRO A 176 -1.28 8.85 -25.21
N ARG A 177 -0.12 8.48 -25.80
CA ARG A 177 0.22 7.10 -26.15
C ARG A 177 0.88 6.31 -25.03
N ALA A 178 1.46 6.94 -24.01
CA ALA A 178 2.04 6.24 -22.86
C ALA A 178 0.97 5.54 -22.00
N ALA A 179 -0.28 6.05 -22.02
CA ALA A 179 -1.43 5.43 -21.38
C ALA A 179 -1.97 4.18 -22.11
N HIS A 180 -1.46 3.86 -23.31
CA HIS A 180 -2.12 2.93 -24.23
C HIS A 180 -1.70 1.45 -24.09
N TRP A 181 -0.60 1.14 -23.40
CA TRP A 181 -0.11 -0.26 -23.35
C TRP A 181 -0.83 -1.12 -22.29
N LEU A 182 -1.53 -0.52 -21.34
CA LEU A 182 -2.43 -1.25 -20.41
C LEU A 182 -3.85 -1.48 -20.98
N THR A 183 -4.24 -0.81 -22.07
CA THR A 183 -5.60 -0.89 -22.63
C THR A 183 -5.76 -1.98 -23.70
N ARG A 184 -4.69 -2.71 -24.07
CA ARG A 184 -4.72 -3.68 -25.18
C ARG A 184 -4.79 -5.16 -24.81
N LEU A 185 -5.19 -5.45 -23.58
CA LEU A 185 -5.67 -6.79 -23.20
C LEU A 185 -7.10 -6.69 -22.68
N MET A 186 -8.02 -6.65 -23.65
CA MET A 186 -9.48 -6.85 -23.57
C MET A 186 -10.35 -5.73 -22.91
N PRO A 187 -11.48 -5.35 -23.54
CA PRO A 187 -12.49 -4.52 -22.89
C PRO A 187 -13.29 -5.35 -21.88
N LEU A 188 -13.34 -4.93 -20.61
CA LEU A 188 -14.13 -5.58 -19.56
C LEU A 188 -15.43 -4.80 -19.24
N PRO A 189 -16.50 -5.49 -18.77
CA PRO A 189 -17.90 -5.15 -19.01
C PRO A 189 -18.53 -4.13 -18.04
N TRP A 190 -17.72 -3.37 -17.30
CA TRP A 190 -18.22 -2.56 -16.18
C TRP A 190 -18.62 -1.12 -16.58
N GLU A 191 -18.36 -0.68 -17.82
CA GLU A 191 -18.83 0.61 -18.35
C GLU A 191 -20.38 0.68 -18.52
N ARG A 192 -21.10 -0.44 -18.40
CA ARG A 192 -22.58 -0.46 -18.46
C ARG A 192 -23.28 -0.37 -17.11
N THR A 193 -22.60 -0.63 -15.99
CA THR A 193 -23.30 -0.80 -14.70
C THR A 193 -23.44 0.50 -13.90
N ALA A 194 -22.67 1.55 -14.24
CA ALA A 194 -22.68 2.82 -13.51
C ALA A 194 -23.88 3.74 -13.84
N ARG A 195 -24.64 3.48 -14.91
CA ARG A 195 -25.84 4.27 -15.28
C ARG A 195 -27.18 3.70 -14.77
N SER A 196 -27.20 2.53 -14.14
CA SER A 196 -28.46 1.87 -13.73
C SER A 196 -28.90 2.17 -12.29
N LEU A 197 -28.05 2.80 -11.46
CA LEU A 197 -28.33 3.00 -10.04
C LEU A 197 -28.73 4.44 -9.65
N LEU A 198 -28.94 5.33 -10.62
CA LEU A 198 -29.40 6.71 -10.39
C LEU A 198 -30.55 7.09 -11.33
N GLY A 199 -31.77 6.71 -10.95
CA GLY A 199 -33.03 7.03 -11.63
C GLY A 199 -33.91 5.79 -11.62
N THR A 200 -35.01 5.68 -10.87
CA THR A 200 -36.10 6.63 -10.68
C THR A 200 -36.91 6.21 -9.47
N ARG A 201 -37.16 7.13 -8.52
CA ARG A 201 -38.35 7.10 -7.66
C ARG A 201 -39.02 8.46 -7.75
N SER A 202 -39.85 8.63 -8.78
CA SER A 202 -40.94 9.61 -8.72
C SER A 202 -42.05 9.01 -7.86
N ILE A 203 -42.28 9.63 -6.72
CA ILE A 203 -43.48 9.43 -5.91
C ILE A 203 -44.61 10.15 -6.63
N VAL A 204 -45.54 9.41 -7.22
CA VAL A 204 -46.82 9.96 -7.68
C VAL A 204 -47.75 10.06 -6.48
N GLY A 205 -48.01 11.29 -6.06
CA GLY A 205 -49.12 11.62 -5.18
C GLY A 205 -50.42 11.80 -5.95
N GLY A 206 -51.53 11.38 -5.33
CA GLY A 206 -52.87 11.98 -5.43
C GLY A 206 -53.62 11.89 -6.76
N SER A 207 -54.74 11.16 -6.80
CA SER A 207 -56.08 11.73 -6.50
C SER A 207 -57.22 10.74 -6.74
N ARG A 208 -58.27 10.94 -5.95
CA ARG A 208 -59.62 10.36 -5.87
C ARG A 208 -60.27 9.85 -7.17
N VAL A 209 -61.10 8.80 -7.02
CA VAL A 209 -62.59 8.90 -7.02
C VAL A 209 -63.12 8.02 -5.88
#